data_AF-A0A945DZN8-F1
#
_entry.id   AF-A0A945DZN8-F1
#
_cell.length_a   1.000
_cell.length_b   1.000
_cell.length_c   1.000
_cell.angle_alpha   90.00
_cell.angle_beta   90.00
_cell.angle_gamma   90.00
#
_symmetry.space_group_name_H-M   'P 1'
#
loop_
_entity.id
_entity.type
_entity.pdbx_description
1 polymer ?
#
loop_
_entity_poly.entity_id
_entity_poly.type
_entity_poly.pdbx_seq_one_letter_code
_entity_poly.pdbx_strand_id
1 'polypeptide(L)'
;MSTNPSSDSRKRFLLIRTDRVGDTILTFPAVTALRNNYPEAFISFLAQPYTVPLFEQYTGIDLLLSYEPEGRHRGWKGVMKLSHQLRELNFDAAILFYPRPELAFALLKAKIPIRIGTGYRWDSFLLNRRIYEHRKDCRKHESEYNLSLLASLMSDKITQPHYEFKEWTPEP
;
A
#
# COMPACT_ATOMS: atom_id res chain seq x y z
N MET A 1 -8.07 -35.45 10.76
CA MET A 1 -8.35 -34.44 11.81
C MET A 1 -7.84 -33.10 11.30
N SER A 2 -8.77 -32.17 11.07
CA SER A 2 -8.53 -30.86 10.47
C SER A 2 -7.83 -29.94 11.46
N THR A 3 -6.61 -29.49 11.16
CA THR A 3 -5.94 -28.44 11.92
C THR A 3 -6.41 -27.09 11.38
N ASN A 4 -7.23 -26.39 12.17
CA ASN A 4 -7.67 -25.01 11.93
C ASN A 4 -6.46 -24.10 11.62
N PRO A 5 -6.55 -23.17 10.65
CA PRO A 5 -5.50 -22.21 10.42
C PRO A 5 -5.44 -21.25 11.60
N SER A 6 -4.21 -21.04 12.07
CA SER A 6 -3.83 -20.08 13.10
C SER A 6 -4.47 -18.71 12.86
N SER A 7 -5.22 -18.23 13.86
CA SER A 7 -5.65 -16.83 13.94
C SER A 7 -4.41 -15.97 14.22
N ASP A 8 -3.66 -15.64 13.18
CA ASP A 8 -2.59 -14.66 13.25
C ASP A 8 -3.20 -13.30 13.64
N SER A 9 -3.09 -12.93 14.92
CA SER A 9 -3.61 -11.66 15.49
C SER A 9 -2.88 -10.41 14.99
N ARG A 10 -1.87 -10.63 14.15
CA ARG A 10 -1.04 -9.62 13.52
C ARG A 10 -1.86 -8.78 12.55
N LYS A 11 -1.79 -7.45 12.71
CA LYS A 11 -2.37 -6.50 11.74
C LYS A 11 -1.75 -6.70 10.36
N ARG A 12 -2.58 -6.66 9.32
CA ARG A 12 -2.18 -6.89 7.92
C ARG A 12 -2.50 -5.66 7.08
N PHE A 13 -1.47 -5.05 6.52
CA PHE A 13 -1.56 -3.80 5.76
C PHE A 13 -1.16 -3.99 4.31
N LEU A 14 -1.88 -3.31 3.42
CA LEU A 14 -1.59 -3.25 2.00
C LEU A 14 -1.30 -1.80 1.58
N LEU A 15 -0.09 -1.53 1.13
CA LEU A 15 0.31 -0.26 0.54
C LEU A 15 0.27 -0.37 -0.99
N ILE A 16 -0.30 0.62 -1.67
CA ILE A 16 -0.54 0.54 -3.11
C ILE A 16 -0.03 1.80 -3.81
N ARG A 17 1.00 1.63 -4.65
CA ARG A 17 1.57 2.70 -5.45
C ARG A 17 1.94 2.15 -6.83
N THR A 18 1.19 2.57 -7.85
CA THR A 18 1.28 2.00 -9.20
C THR A 18 1.55 3.05 -10.27
N ASP A 19 2.28 4.11 -9.94
CA ASP A 19 2.65 5.22 -10.83
C ASP A 19 4.14 5.13 -11.20
N ARG A 20 4.84 6.28 -11.27
CA ARG A 20 6.23 6.36 -11.72
C ARG A 20 7.22 5.99 -10.62
N VAL A 21 8.42 5.61 -11.02
CA VAL A 21 9.50 5.24 -10.09
C VAL A 21 9.79 6.29 -8.99
N GLY A 22 9.79 7.57 -9.33
CA GLY A 22 10.06 8.65 -8.38
C GLY A 22 9.00 8.72 -7.28
N ASP A 23 7.73 8.69 -7.69
CA ASP A 23 6.58 8.65 -6.80
C ASP A 23 6.58 7.42 -5.89
N THR A 24 7.01 6.29 -6.43
CA THR A 24 7.18 5.04 -5.69
C THR A 24 8.19 5.16 -4.56
N ILE A 25 9.38 5.72 -4.81
CA ILE A 25 10.41 5.93 -3.78
C ILE A 25 9.89 6.82 -2.65
N LEU A 26 9.03 7.79 -2.97
CA LEU A 26 8.44 8.70 -1.98
C LEU A 26 7.41 8.02 -1.06
N THR A 27 7.12 6.74 -1.25
CA THR A 27 6.31 5.93 -0.32
C THR A 27 7.11 5.13 0.70
N PHE A 28 8.43 5.03 0.56
CA PHE A 28 9.28 4.34 1.55
C PHE A 28 9.07 4.86 2.98
N PRO A 29 9.03 6.19 3.26
CA PRO A 29 8.78 6.66 4.61
C PRO A 29 7.47 6.17 5.22
N ALA A 30 6.45 5.92 4.41
CA ALA A 30 5.18 5.36 4.87
C ALA A 30 5.34 3.91 5.31
N VAL A 31 6.19 3.13 4.64
CA VAL A 31 6.53 1.76 5.06
C VAL A 31 7.29 1.79 6.38
N THR A 32 8.36 2.59 6.52
CA THR A 32 9.09 2.73 7.80
C THR A 32 8.18 3.18 8.93
N ALA A 33 7.36 4.22 8.71
CA ALA A 33 6.44 4.71 9.73
C ALA A 33 5.47 3.62 10.20
N LEU A 34 4.96 2.81 9.26
CA LEU A 34 4.06 1.71 9.57
C LEU A 34 4.78 0.58 10.33
N ARG A 35 5.99 0.20 9.91
CA ARG A 35 6.81 -0.79 10.61
C ARG A 35 7.18 -0.34 12.02
N ASN A 36 7.52 0.93 12.21
CA ASN A 36 7.87 1.46 13.53
C ASN A 36 6.68 1.47 14.50
N ASN A 37 5.48 1.76 14.00
CA ASN A 37 4.27 1.80 14.83
C ASN A 37 3.60 0.44 15.02
N TYR A 38 3.85 -0.47 14.08
CA TYR A 38 3.39 -1.86 14.15
C TYR A 38 4.55 -2.81 13.80
N PRO A 39 5.51 -3.03 14.72
CA PRO A 39 6.71 -3.83 14.45
C PRO A 39 6.39 -5.24 13.96
N GLU A 40 5.35 -5.83 14.53
CA GLU A 40 4.90 -7.17 14.18
C GLU A 40 4.00 -7.21 12.95
N ALA A 41 3.50 -6.11 12.39
CA ALA A 41 2.51 -6.17 11.32
C ALA A 41 3.01 -6.89 10.06
N PHE A 42 2.08 -7.54 9.36
CA PHE A 42 2.34 -8.01 8.01
C PHE A 42 2.10 -6.86 7.03
N ILE A 43 3.13 -6.42 6.33
CA ILE A 43 3.12 -5.28 5.42
C ILE A 43 3.36 -5.80 4.00
N SER A 44 2.35 -5.66 3.16
CA SER A 44 2.47 -5.95 1.73
C SER A 44 2.45 -4.67 0.91
N PHE A 45 3.19 -4.68 -0.20
CA PHE A 45 3.24 -3.56 -1.13
C PHE A 45 2.86 -4.01 -2.55
N LEU A 46 1.86 -3.37 -3.14
CA LEU A 46 1.41 -3.58 -4.52
C LEU A 46 1.97 -2.47 -5.42
N ALA A 47 2.88 -2.85 -6.32
CA ALA A 47 3.60 -1.94 -7.20
C ALA A 47 3.49 -2.33 -8.68
N GLN A 48 3.91 -1.47 -9.60
CA GLN A 48 4.10 -1.90 -11.00
C GLN A 48 5.30 -2.85 -11.12
N PRO A 49 5.31 -3.82 -12.05
CA PRO A 49 6.37 -4.81 -12.19
C PRO A 49 7.77 -4.20 -12.23
N TYR A 50 7.96 -3.15 -13.03
CA TYR A 50 9.27 -2.51 -13.21
C TYR A 50 9.77 -1.79 -11.94
N THR A 51 8.88 -1.49 -10.98
CA THR A 51 9.23 -0.87 -9.70
C THR A 51 9.39 -1.88 -8.56
N VAL A 52 8.99 -3.15 -8.74
CA VAL A 52 9.12 -4.20 -7.71
C VAL A 52 10.57 -4.37 -7.24
N PRO A 53 11.60 -4.41 -8.12
CA PRO A 53 13.00 -4.61 -7.69
C PRO A 53 13.51 -3.54 -6.70
N LEU A 54 12.93 -2.33 -6.73
CA LEU A 54 13.31 -1.27 -5.80
C LEU A 54 12.89 -1.56 -4.36
N PHE A 55 11.75 -2.24 -4.19
CA PHE A 55 11.26 -2.60 -2.87
C PHE A 55 11.87 -3.91 -2.35
N GLU A 56 12.41 -4.76 -3.22
CA GLU A 56 13.10 -6.00 -2.79
C GLU A 56 14.32 -5.68 -1.90
N GLN A 57 14.91 -4.51 -2.10
CA GLN A 57 16.05 -4.00 -1.34
C GLN A 57 15.66 -3.25 -0.06
N TYR A 58 14.37 -2.94 0.11
CA TYR A 58 13.89 -2.14 1.23
C TYR A 58 13.51 -3.02 2.43
N THR A 59 13.92 -2.63 3.64
CA THR A 59 13.58 -3.37 4.86
C THR A 59 12.18 -2.98 5.34
N GLY A 60 11.42 -3.95 5.85
CA GLY A 60 10.10 -3.72 6.44
C GLY A 60 8.90 -4.06 5.56
N ILE A 61 9.09 -4.61 4.35
CA ILE A 61 8.02 -5.20 3.53
C ILE A 61 8.12 -6.73 3.58
N ASP A 62 7.02 -7.40 3.90
CA ASP A 62 6.95 -8.86 4.01
C ASP A 62 6.55 -9.52 2.69
N LEU A 63 5.75 -8.84 1.86
CA LEU A 63 5.26 -9.38 0.59
C LEU A 63 5.14 -8.30 -0.49
N LEU A 64 5.81 -8.51 -1.61
CA LEU A 64 5.66 -7.71 -2.81
C LEU A 64 4.66 -8.34 -3.78
N LEU A 65 3.74 -7.51 -4.26
CA LEU A 65 2.75 -7.87 -5.27
C LEU A 65 2.94 -6.98 -6.50
N SER A 66 2.80 -7.56 -7.70
CA SER A 66 2.82 -6.81 -8.95
C SER A 66 1.40 -6.50 -9.44
N TYR A 67 1.16 -5.27 -9.89
CA TYR A 67 -0.04 -4.89 -10.62
C TYR A 67 0.26 -4.73 -12.12
N GLU A 68 -0.28 -5.62 -12.95
CA GLU A 68 -0.05 -5.65 -14.40
C GLU A 68 -1.35 -5.34 -15.18
N PRO A 69 -1.70 -4.04 -15.36
CA PRO A 69 -2.94 -3.65 -16.03
C PRO A 69 -3.01 -4.05 -17.51
N GLU A 70 -1.87 -4.24 -18.17
CA GLU A 70 -1.79 -4.72 -19.56
C GLU A 70 -1.64 -6.24 -19.66
N GLY A 71 -1.33 -6.91 -18.54
CA GLY A 71 -1.07 -8.34 -18.44
C GLY A 71 -2.15 -9.07 -17.65
N ARG A 72 -1.75 -9.75 -16.57
CA ARG A 72 -2.65 -10.61 -15.77
C ARG A 72 -3.83 -9.87 -15.11
N HIS A 73 -3.75 -8.55 -14.95
CA HIS A 73 -4.80 -7.72 -14.37
C HIS A 73 -5.54 -6.86 -15.41
N ARG A 74 -5.49 -7.25 -16.69
CA ARG A 74 -6.16 -6.54 -17.78
C ARG A 74 -7.69 -6.66 -17.73
N GLY A 75 -8.34 -5.51 -17.83
CA GLY A 75 -9.79 -5.37 -17.89
C GLY A 75 -10.53 -5.92 -16.66
N TRP A 76 -11.85 -6.07 -16.76
CA TRP A 76 -12.66 -6.47 -15.60
C TRP A 76 -12.32 -7.85 -15.05
N LYS A 77 -12.01 -8.82 -15.91
CA LYS A 77 -11.56 -10.15 -15.47
C LYS A 77 -10.27 -10.06 -14.64
N GLY A 78 -9.34 -9.21 -15.07
CA GLY A 78 -8.08 -8.98 -14.36
C GLY A 78 -8.26 -8.27 -13.02
N VAL A 79 -9.16 -7.28 -12.94
CA VAL A 79 -9.52 -6.61 -11.68
C VAL A 79 -10.18 -7.57 -10.69
N MET A 80 -11.04 -8.46 -11.18
CA MET A 80 -11.65 -9.52 -10.35
C MET A 80 -10.62 -10.53 -9.86
N LYS A 81 -9.65 -10.89 -10.71
CA LYS A 81 -8.51 -11.74 -10.33
C LYS A 81 -7.68 -11.09 -9.22
N LEU A 82 -7.34 -9.81 -9.36
CA LEU A 82 -6.64 -9.06 -8.32
C LEU A 82 -7.46 -9.03 -7.02
N SER A 83 -8.77 -8.76 -7.10
CA SER A 83 -9.65 -8.75 -5.91
C SER A 83 -9.63 -10.08 -5.16
N HIS A 84 -9.61 -11.19 -5.90
CA HIS A 84 -9.57 -12.52 -5.30
C HIS A 84 -8.23 -12.76 -4.58
N GLN A 85 -7.11 -12.46 -5.24
CA GLN A 85 -5.77 -12.56 -4.64
C GLN A 85 -5.64 -11.71 -3.37
N LEU A 86 -6.14 -10.47 -3.40
CA LEU A 86 -6.10 -9.59 -2.22
C LEU A 86 -7.00 -10.08 -1.08
N ARG A 87 -8.12 -10.73 -1.41
CA ARG A 87 -9.03 -11.30 -0.42
C ARG A 87 -8.40 -12.48 0.32
N GLU A 88 -7.65 -13.32 -0.37
CA GLU A 88 -6.95 -14.47 0.24
C GLU A 88 -5.88 -14.04 1.25
N LEU A 89 -5.34 -12.83 1.09
CA LEU A 89 -4.32 -12.27 1.98
C LEU A 89 -4.87 -11.61 3.25
N ASN A 90 -6.20 -11.49 3.39
CA ASN A 90 -6.91 -11.02 4.59
C ASN A 90 -6.38 -9.69 5.16
N PHE A 91 -6.21 -8.67 4.33
CA PHE A 91 -5.77 -7.35 4.80
C PHE A 91 -6.83 -6.64 5.66
N ASP A 92 -6.40 -6.03 6.77
CA ASP A 92 -7.24 -5.20 7.64
C ASP A 92 -7.42 -3.80 7.06
N ALA A 93 -6.34 -3.26 6.48
CA ALA A 93 -6.36 -1.95 5.84
C ALA A 93 -5.54 -1.91 4.56
N ALA A 94 -6.03 -1.12 3.60
CA ALA A 94 -5.33 -0.79 2.36
C ALA A 94 -5.19 0.73 2.22
N ILE A 95 -4.01 1.18 1.81
CA ILE A 95 -3.68 2.58 1.55
C ILE A 95 -3.38 2.74 0.06
N LEU A 96 -4.27 3.45 -0.64
CA LEU A 96 -4.15 3.78 -2.05
C LEU A 96 -3.53 5.17 -2.21
N PHE A 97 -2.21 5.21 -2.42
CA PHE A 97 -1.46 6.46 -2.57
C PHE A 97 -1.72 7.14 -3.91
N TYR A 98 -1.92 6.34 -4.96
CA TYR A 98 -2.25 6.82 -6.30
C TYR A 98 -3.67 6.36 -6.70
N PRO A 99 -4.65 7.27 -6.78
CA PRO A 99 -6.03 6.90 -7.06
C PRO A 99 -6.23 6.32 -8.47
N ARG A 100 -6.63 5.04 -8.54
CA ARG A 100 -7.13 4.37 -9.75
C ARG A 100 -8.48 3.71 -9.45
N PRO A 101 -9.56 4.04 -10.18
CA PRO A 101 -10.90 3.50 -9.91
C PRO A 101 -10.96 1.97 -9.87
N GLU A 102 -10.23 1.31 -10.76
CA GLU A 102 -10.15 -0.13 -10.87
C GLU A 102 -9.47 -0.77 -9.65
N LEU A 103 -8.47 -0.11 -9.07
CA LEU A 103 -7.84 -0.56 -7.82
C LEU A 103 -8.78 -0.33 -6.64
N ALA A 104 -9.40 0.85 -6.53
CA ALA A 104 -10.38 1.14 -5.47
C ALA A 104 -11.54 0.12 -5.49
N PHE A 105 -12.02 -0.24 -6.68
CA PHE A 105 -13.01 -1.31 -6.86
C PHE A 105 -12.48 -2.67 -6.44
N ALA A 106 -11.23 -3.01 -6.79
CA ALA A 106 -10.63 -4.27 -6.38
C ALA A 106 -10.55 -4.41 -4.85
N LEU A 107 -10.19 -3.33 -4.15
CA LEU A 107 -10.14 -3.31 -2.68
C LEU A 107 -11.52 -3.48 -2.05
N LEU A 108 -12.54 -2.82 -2.59
CA LEU A 108 -13.91 -2.99 -2.15
C LEU A 108 -14.36 -4.46 -2.35
N LYS A 109 -14.08 -5.03 -3.52
CA LYS A 109 -14.49 -6.40 -3.85
C LYS A 109 -13.72 -7.45 -3.05
N ALA A 110 -12.47 -7.17 -2.71
CA ALA A 110 -11.66 -7.97 -1.78
C ALA A 110 -12.19 -7.93 -0.34
N LYS A 111 -13.16 -7.05 -0.03
CA LYS A 111 -13.76 -6.85 1.29
C LYS A 111 -12.76 -6.38 2.36
N ILE A 112 -11.75 -5.60 1.96
CA ILE A 112 -10.79 -5.03 2.91
C ILE A 112 -11.52 -4.02 3.81
N PRO A 113 -11.54 -4.19 5.14
CA PRO A 113 -12.36 -3.38 6.04
C PRO A 113 -12.04 -1.89 6.00
N ILE A 114 -10.76 -1.50 5.99
CA ILE A 114 -10.33 -0.10 5.95
C ILE A 114 -9.68 0.18 4.60
N ARG A 115 -10.19 1.15 3.85
CA ARG A 115 -9.68 1.54 2.53
C ARG A 115 -9.46 3.04 2.52
N ILE A 116 -8.18 3.42 2.56
CA ILE A 116 -7.70 4.80 2.69
C ILE A 116 -7.24 5.32 1.33
N GLY A 117 -7.56 6.57 1.02
CA GLY A 117 -7.00 7.29 -0.11
C GLY A 117 -7.57 8.70 -0.24
N THR A 118 -7.28 9.36 -1.36
CA THR A 118 -7.70 10.75 -1.57
C THR A 118 -9.21 10.84 -1.84
N GLY A 119 -9.87 11.86 -1.30
CA GLY A 119 -11.32 12.08 -1.45
C GLY A 119 -11.76 12.87 -2.69
N TYR A 120 -10.84 13.35 -3.52
CA TYR A 120 -11.15 14.34 -4.58
C TYR A 120 -11.79 13.78 -5.84
N ARG A 121 -11.66 12.47 -6.09
CA ARG A 121 -12.20 11.85 -7.30
C ARG A 121 -13.56 11.22 -7.03
N TRP A 122 -14.36 11.07 -8.08
CA TRP A 122 -15.67 10.43 -7.98
C TRP A 122 -15.55 9.01 -7.41
N ASP A 123 -14.54 8.23 -7.81
CA ASP A 123 -14.31 6.85 -7.37
C ASP A 123 -13.93 6.72 -5.90
N SER A 124 -13.66 7.83 -5.22
CA SER A 124 -13.33 7.84 -3.79
C SER A 124 -14.45 7.30 -2.91
N PHE A 125 -15.71 7.24 -3.36
CA PHE A 125 -16.80 6.60 -2.59
C PHE A 125 -16.55 5.11 -2.33
N LEU A 126 -15.71 4.45 -3.13
CA LEU A 126 -15.30 3.06 -2.94
C LEU A 126 -14.36 2.93 -1.72
N LEU A 127 -13.71 4.02 -1.33
CA LEU A 127 -12.86 4.16 -0.16
C LEU A 127 -13.70 4.68 1.03
N ASN A 128 -13.52 4.10 2.21
CA ASN A 128 -14.30 4.49 3.39
C ASN A 128 -13.56 5.46 4.31
N ARG A 129 -12.24 5.63 4.16
CA ARG A 129 -11.46 6.68 4.82
C ARG A 129 -10.85 7.58 3.76
N ARG A 130 -11.41 8.78 3.61
CA ARG A 130 -11.05 9.74 2.55
C ARG A 130 -10.34 10.92 3.16
N ILE A 131 -9.18 11.26 2.61
CA ILE A 131 -8.38 12.41 3.03
C ILE A 131 -8.42 13.46 1.92
N TYR A 132 -8.74 14.68 2.32
CA TYR A 132 -8.89 15.83 1.43
C TYR A 132 -7.73 16.79 1.65
N GLU A 133 -6.54 16.40 1.18
CA GLU A 133 -5.37 17.29 1.13
C GLU A 133 -4.98 17.61 -0.32
N HIS A 134 -5.03 18.89 -0.68
CA HIS A 134 -4.67 19.34 -2.03
C HIS A 134 -3.15 19.41 -2.18
N ARG A 135 -2.63 18.75 -3.22
CA ARG A 135 -1.22 18.87 -3.66
C ARG A 135 -0.94 20.15 -4.44
N LYS A 136 -1.98 20.84 -4.91
CA LYS A 136 -1.88 22.05 -5.73
C LYS A 136 -1.26 23.23 -4.99
N ASP A 137 -1.42 23.28 -3.67
CA ASP A 137 -0.93 24.40 -2.88
C ASP A 137 0.56 24.24 -2.53
N CYS A 138 1.21 23.14 -2.94
CA CYS A 138 2.63 22.83 -2.70
C CYS A 138 3.09 23.05 -1.24
N ARG A 139 2.19 22.86 -0.28
CA ARG A 139 2.45 23.19 1.14
C ARG A 139 3.32 22.16 1.86
N LYS A 140 3.48 20.97 1.27
CA LYS A 140 4.16 19.81 1.85
C LYS A 140 4.96 19.09 0.77
N HIS A 141 6.04 18.40 1.15
CA HIS A 141 6.72 17.49 0.25
C HIS A 141 5.81 16.28 -0.10
N GLU A 142 5.99 15.68 -1.27
CA GLU A 142 5.20 14.53 -1.74
C GLU A 142 5.18 13.34 -0.75
N SER A 143 6.31 13.09 -0.09
CA SER A 143 6.39 12.08 0.99
C SER A 143 5.51 12.42 2.20
N GLU A 144 5.37 13.71 2.54
CA GLU A 144 4.51 14.14 3.65
C GLU A 144 3.02 13.97 3.32
N TYR A 145 2.62 14.10 2.05
CA TYR A 145 1.25 13.76 1.64
C TYR A 145 0.98 12.26 1.78
N ASN A 146 1.94 11.40 1.41
CA ASN A 146 1.83 9.96 1.60
C ASN A 146 1.73 9.60 3.10
N LEU A 147 2.54 10.25 3.93
CA LEU A 147 2.47 10.13 5.38
C LEU A 147 1.13 10.62 5.93
N SER A 148 0.58 11.72 5.42
CA SER A 148 -0.72 12.24 5.88
C SER A 148 -1.87 11.27 5.61
N LEU A 149 -1.82 10.50 4.50
CA LEU A 149 -2.74 9.38 4.27
C LEU A 149 -2.59 8.30 5.35
N LEU A 150 -1.35 7.95 5.69
CA LEU A 150 -1.05 6.95 6.72
C LEU A 150 -1.45 7.42 8.12
N ALA A 151 -1.34 8.72 8.42
CA ALA A 151 -1.73 9.31 9.70
C ALA A 151 -3.20 9.03 10.05
N SER A 152 -4.07 8.90 9.04
CA SER A 152 -5.47 8.53 9.27
C SER A 152 -5.69 7.13 9.89
N LEU A 153 -4.63 6.31 9.90
CA LEU A 153 -4.59 4.98 10.50
C LEU A 153 -3.83 4.97 11.85
N MET A 154 -3.11 6.03 12.19
CA MET A 154 -2.17 6.09 13.31
C MET A 154 -2.51 7.27 14.22
N SER A 155 -2.67 7.04 15.52
CA SER A 155 -3.02 8.08 16.49
C SER A 155 -1.86 9.02 16.84
N ASP A 156 -0.62 8.64 16.52
CA ASP A 156 0.58 9.37 16.92
C ASP A 156 1.29 10.08 15.77
N LYS A 157 1.99 11.18 16.13
CA LYS A 157 2.73 12.07 15.22
C LYS A 157 3.73 11.26 14.39
N ILE A 158 3.60 11.39 13.08
CA ILE A 158 4.56 10.87 12.13
C ILE A 158 5.88 11.61 12.30
N THR A 159 6.92 10.89 12.74
CA THR A 159 8.30 11.38 12.79
C THR A 159 8.88 11.55 11.38
N GLN A 160 9.92 12.38 11.28
CA GLN A 160 10.69 12.65 10.06
C GLN A 160 10.97 11.35 9.27
N PRO A 161 10.93 11.40 7.92
CA PRO A 161 11.16 10.22 7.07
C PRO A 161 12.55 9.62 7.33
N HIS A 162 12.62 8.37 7.76
CA HIS A 162 13.86 7.59 7.87
C HIS A 162 13.86 6.51 6.78
N TYR A 163 15.03 6.26 6.16
CA TYR A 163 15.17 5.31 5.07
C TYR A 163 16.15 4.21 5.49
N GLU A 164 15.67 2.97 5.54
CA GLU A 164 16.50 1.80 5.81
C GLU A 164 16.49 0.87 4.59
N PHE A 165 17.65 0.72 3.98
CA PHE A 165 17.89 -0.22 2.88
C PHE A 165 18.72 -1.38 3.41
N LYS A 166 18.61 -2.55 2.77
CA LYS A 166 19.52 -3.66 3.04
C LYS A 166 20.96 -3.21 2.78
N GLU A 167 21.90 -3.65 3.63
CA GLU A 167 23.32 -3.40 3.39
C GLU A 167 23.74 -4.05 2.06
N TRP A 168 24.38 -3.27 1.20
CA TRP A 168 24.92 -3.78 -0.05
C TRP A 168 26.17 -4.61 0.23
N THR A 169 26.08 -5.92 0.03
CA THR A 169 27.24 -6.82 0.02
C THR A 169 27.58 -7.17 -1.43
N PRO A 170 28.75 -6.77 -1.97
CA PRO A 170 29.16 -7.22 -3.28
C PRO A 170 29.30 -8.75 -3.28
N GLU A 171 28.79 -9.40 -4.33
CA GLU A 171 29.18 -10.79 -4.60
C GLU A 171 30.70 -10.85 -4.88
N PRO A 172 31.40 -11.87 -4.38
CA PRO A 172 32.86 -12.00 -4.51
C PRO A 172 33.31 -12.18 -5.96
#